data_AF-A0A6B1FUV2-F1
#
_entry.id   AF-A0A6B1FUV2-F1
#
_cell.length_a   1.000
_cell.length_b   1.000
_cell.length_c   1.000
_cell.angle_alpha   90.00
_cell.angle_beta   90.00
_cell.angle_gamma   90.00
#
_symmetry.space_group_name_H-M   'P 1'
#
loop_
_entity.id
_entity.type
_entity.pdbx_description
1 polymer ?
#
loop_
_entity_poly.entity_id
_entity_poly.type
_entity_poly.pdbx_seq_one_letter_code
_entity_poly.pdbx_strand_id
1 'polypeptide(L)'
;MKSLKLPKTDVSRRDFMRVGAMATAGTVLVACGAGGEPAAEAPMEEAPAAEAAPAASDSMYNEAPRLAEMVANGELPPVDERVPVNPLVLEGLDGIGNYGGLWRAGRRGQADHFALNQVIIRGILSSPAGSPARSTV
;
A
#
# COMPACT_ATOMS: atom_id res chain seq x y z
N MET A 1 -43.33 43.38 37.05
CA MET A 1 -42.32 42.36 36.70
C MET A 1 -42.26 42.23 35.18
N LYS A 2 -41.27 42.86 34.52
CA LYS A 2 -41.11 42.78 33.05
C LYS A 2 -40.19 41.61 32.72
N SER A 3 -40.73 40.60 32.05
CA SER A 3 -39.99 39.44 31.54
C SER A 3 -38.94 39.91 30.53
N LEU A 4 -37.66 39.68 30.85
CA LEU A 4 -36.56 39.79 29.90
C LEU A 4 -36.62 38.59 28.96
N LYS A 5 -37.05 38.82 27.72
CA LYS A 5 -36.92 37.83 26.63
C LYS A 5 -35.47 37.83 26.17
N LEU A 6 -34.73 36.77 26.49
CA LEU A 6 -33.45 36.49 25.86
C LEU A 6 -33.68 36.19 24.36
N PRO A 7 -32.98 36.86 23.43
CA PRO A 7 -33.05 36.50 22.02
C PRO A 7 -32.41 35.12 21.83
N LYS A 8 -33.19 34.15 21.34
CA LYS A 8 -32.62 32.89 20.83
C LYS A 8 -31.84 33.23 19.58
N THR A 9 -30.52 33.20 19.67
CA THR A 9 -29.63 33.37 18.52
C THR A 9 -29.36 32.00 17.94
N ASP A 10 -30.02 31.69 16.82
CA ASP A 10 -29.75 30.47 16.06
C ASP A 10 -28.43 30.66 15.30
N VAL A 11 -27.33 30.12 15.85
CA VAL A 11 -26.02 30.21 15.20
C VAL A 11 -26.02 29.35 13.94
N SER A 12 -26.03 29.99 12.78
CA SER A 12 -25.98 29.28 11.51
C SER A 12 -24.57 28.72 11.26
N ARG A 13 -24.46 27.64 10.48
CA ARG A 13 -23.17 27.07 10.06
C ARG A 13 -22.24 28.12 9.42
N ARG A 14 -22.83 29.14 8.78
CA ARG A 14 -22.08 30.24 8.16
C ARG A 14 -21.55 31.25 9.19
N ASP A 15 -22.30 31.52 10.25
CA ASP A 15 -21.84 32.40 11.33
C ASP A 15 -20.76 31.72 12.18
N PHE A 16 -20.89 30.41 12.41
CA PHE A 16 -19.82 29.62 13.01
C PHE A 16 -18.52 29.67 12.17
N MET A 17 -18.62 29.53 10.85
CA MET A 17 -17.45 29.62 9.97
C MET A 17 -16.83 31.03 9.95
N ARG A 18 -17.64 32.09 10.04
CA ARG A 18 -17.16 33.49 10.10
C ARG A 18 -16.46 33.81 11.42
N VAL A 19 -17.02 33.38 12.55
CA VAL A 19 -16.40 33.58 13.87
C VAL A 19 -15.13 32.73 14.00
N GLY A 20 -15.13 31.50 13.51
CA GLY A 20 -13.94 30.63 13.48
C GLY A 20 -12.81 31.19 12.62
N ALA A 21 -13.12 31.77 11.45
CA ALA A 21 -12.13 32.40 10.59
C ALA A 21 -11.50 33.67 11.21
N MET A 22 -12.26 34.43 12.00
CA MET A 22 -11.70 35.60 12.70
C MET A 22 -10.87 35.22 13.94
N ALA A 23 -11.16 34.09 14.59
CA ALA A 23 -10.41 33.62 15.76
C ALA A 23 -9.00 33.09 15.40
N THR A 24 -8.79 32.53 14.20
CA THR A 24 -7.48 32.00 13.77
C THR A 24 -6.52 33.04 13.19
N ALA A 25 -7.02 34.22 12.80
CA ALA A 25 -6.18 35.33 12.35
C ALA A 25 -5.37 36.00 13.49
N GLY A 26 -5.70 35.71 14.75
CA GLY A 26 -5.08 36.34 15.92
C GLY A 26 -3.74 35.75 16.38
N THR A 27 -3.28 34.62 15.83
CA THR A 27 -2.09 33.90 16.36
C THR A 27 -0.84 33.96 15.48
N VAL A 28 -0.81 34.75 14.40
CA VAL A 28 0.29 34.70 13.40
C VAL A 28 1.58 35.43 13.81
N LEU A 29 1.69 36.03 15.00
CA LEU A 29 2.90 36.80 15.39
C LEU A 29 3.91 36.09 16.33
N VAL A 30 3.87 34.76 16.52
CA VAL A 30 4.81 34.06 17.43
C VAL A 30 5.51 32.86 16.78
N ALA A 31 5.97 32.97 15.52
CA ALA A 31 6.69 31.86 14.90
C ALA A 31 7.90 32.25 14.01
N CYS A 32 8.41 33.48 14.12
CA CYS A 32 9.75 33.80 13.59
C CYS A 32 10.77 33.79 14.71
N GLY A 33 11.31 32.62 15.02
CA GLY A 33 12.34 32.48 16.05
C GLY A 33 12.85 31.06 16.23
N ALA A 34 13.36 30.44 15.16
CA ALA A 34 14.38 29.36 15.21
C ALA A 34 14.73 28.94 13.78
N GLY A 35 15.72 29.61 13.19
CA GLY A 35 16.42 29.11 12.01
C GLY A 35 17.28 27.92 12.42
N GLY A 36 16.81 26.71 12.11
CA GLY A 36 17.57 25.47 12.19
C GLY A 36 17.86 24.99 10.78
N GLU A 37 19.13 25.03 10.42
CA GLU A 37 19.74 24.60 9.17
C GLU A 37 19.62 23.08 9.00
N PRO A 38 19.09 22.54 7.89
CA PRO A 38 19.24 21.13 7.58
C PRO A 38 20.60 20.92 6.90
N ALA A 39 21.48 20.26 7.64
CA ALA A 39 22.73 19.70 7.17
C ALA A 39 22.51 18.84 5.92
N ALA A 40 23.33 19.07 4.91
CA ALA A 40 23.40 18.25 3.71
C ALA A 40 23.91 16.84 4.06
N GLU A 41 23.05 15.83 3.91
CA GLU A 41 23.45 14.43 3.89
C GLU A 41 24.12 14.09 2.56
N ALA A 42 25.32 13.51 2.66
CA ALA A 42 26.12 13.02 1.54
C ALA A 42 25.47 11.78 0.90
N PRO A 43 25.56 11.60 -0.43
CA PRO A 43 25.05 10.41 -1.11
C PRO A 43 25.76 9.13 -0.64
N MET A 44 24.95 8.14 -0.27
CA MET A 44 25.36 6.77 0.02
C MET A 44 25.70 6.06 -1.30
N GLU A 45 26.91 5.50 -1.36
CA GLU A 45 27.41 4.69 -2.46
C GLU A 45 26.80 3.27 -2.38
N GLU A 46 26.09 2.89 -3.44
CA GLU A 46 25.38 1.61 -3.56
C GLU A 46 26.38 0.52 -4.00
N ALA A 47 26.77 -0.35 -3.07
CA ALA A 47 27.56 -1.54 -3.38
C ALA A 47 26.66 -2.60 -4.06
N PRO A 48 27.09 -3.22 -5.18
CA PRO A 48 26.27 -4.18 -5.89
C PRO A 48 26.14 -5.47 -5.06
N ALA A 49 24.90 -5.83 -4.73
CA ALA A 49 24.56 -7.12 -4.15
C ALA A 49 24.87 -8.22 -5.18
N ALA A 50 25.75 -9.14 -4.79
CA ALA A 50 26.11 -10.30 -5.57
C ALA A 50 24.89 -11.18 -5.83
N GLU A 51 24.72 -11.54 -7.10
CA GLU A 51 23.69 -12.41 -7.63
C GLU A 51 23.97 -13.85 -7.15
N ALA A 52 23.22 -14.31 -6.14
CA ALA A 52 23.29 -15.68 -5.65
C ALA A 52 22.49 -16.59 -6.61
N ALA A 53 23.19 -17.56 -7.19
CA ALA A 53 22.61 -18.57 -8.06
C ALA A 53 21.52 -19.39 -7.34
N PRO A 54 20.45 -19.83 -8.02
CA PRO A 54 19.38 -20.56 -7.38
C PRO A 54 19.91 -21.91 -6.87
N ALA A 55 19.75 -22.15 -5.57
CA ALA A 55 19.89 -23.49 -5.00
C ALA A 55 18.75 -24.34 -5.55
N ALA A 56 19.07 -25.29 -6.43
CA ALA A 56 18.10 -26.23 -6.97
C ALA A 56 17.66 -27.19 -5.86
N SER A 57 16.49 -26.96 -5.29
CA SER A 57 15.70 -27.95 -4.58
C SER A 57 14.99 -28.85 -5.60
N ASP A 58 15.00 -30.17 -5.41
CA ASP A 58 14.32 -31.16 -6.26
C ASP A 58 12.77 -31.11 -6.12
N SER A 59 12.19 -29.91 -6.00
CA SER A 59 10.76 -29.69 -5.95
C SER A 59 10.15 -29.61 -7.35
N MET A 60 8.89 -30.04 -7.48
CA MET A 60 8.17 -29.96 -8.76
C MET A 60 7.93 -28.50 -9.18
N TYR A 61 7.95 -27.58 -8.22
CA TYR A 61 7.71 -26.16 -8.40
C TYR A 61 8.93 -25.32 -8.09
N ASN A 62 9.06 -24.19 -8.79
CA ASN A 62 10.02 -23.15 -8.46
C ASN A 62 9.43 -22.17 -7.43
N GLU A 63 10.28 -21.60 -6.60
CA GLU A 63 9.89 -20.58 -5.62
C GLU A 63 10.80 -19.35 -5.65
N ALA A 64 10.38 -18.26 -5.00
CA ALA A 64 11.17 -17.06 -4.91
C ALA A 64 12.42 -17.28 -4.03
N PRO A 65 13.59 -16.68 -4.34
CA PRO A 65 14.85 -16.91 -3.60
C PRO A 65 14.72 -16.66 -2.10
N ARG A 66 14.02 -15.58 -1.71
CA ARG A 66 13.77 -15.24 -0.31
C ARG A 66 12.96 -16.32 0.44
N LEU A 67 12.09 -17.06 -0.25
CA LEU A 67 11.31 -18.15 0.36
C LEU A 67 12.16 -19.41 0.51
N ALA A 68 13.02 -19.72 -0.45
CA ALA A 68 13.94 -20.85 -0.35
C ALA A 68 14.88 -20.71 0.86
N GLU A 69 15.33 -19.49 1.17
CA GLU A 69 16.09 -19.21 2.41
C GLU A 69 15.27 -19.52 3.68
N MET A 70 13.99 -19.15 3.72
CA MET A 70 13.11 -19.46 4.86
C MET A 70 12.83 -20.97 5.01
N VAL A 71 12.72 -21.69 3.87
CA VAL A 71 12.56 -23.15 3.87
C VAL A 71 13.85 -23.83 4.38
N ALA A 72 15.01 -23.36 3.93
CA ALA A 72 16.31 -23.84 4.42
C ALA A 72 16.51 -23.56 5.93
N ASN A 73 15.99 -22.43 6.42
CA ASN A 73 15.99 -22.09 7.84
C ASN A 73 14.93 -22.87 8.66
N GLY A 74 14.07 -23.66 8.02
CA GLY A 74 13.02 -24.44 8.68
C GLY A 74 11.85 -23.60 9.20
N GLU A 75 11.76 -22.32 8.82
CA GLU A 75 10.66 -21.43 9.21
C GLU A 75 9.39 -21.69 8.40
N LEU A 76 9.54 -22.33 7.23
CA LEU A 76 8.46 -22.50 6.26
C LEU A 76 8.46 -23.91 5.65
N PRO A 77 7.28 -24.55 5.47
CA PRO A 77 7.19 -25.83 4.77
C PRO A 77 7.62 -25.74 3.30
N PRO A 78 8.07 -26.86 2.69
CA PRO A 78 8.47 -26.88 1.29
C PRO A 78 7.33 -26.49 0.34
N VAL A 79 7.69 -26.08 -0.89
CA VAL A 79 6.71 -25.62 -1.89
C VAL A 79 5.66 -26.68 -2.23
N ASP A 80 6.07 -27.95 -2.32
CA ASP A 80 5.17 -29.04 -2.71
C ASP A 80 4.04 -29.29 -1.69
N GLU A 81 4.24 -28.91 -0.42
CA GLU A 81 3.21 -29.03 0.62
C GLU A 81 2.27 -27.81 0.69
N ARG A 82 2.74 -26.64 0.23
CA ARG A 82 1.96 -25.39 0.26
C ARG A 82 0.99 -25.27 -0.91
N VAL A 83 1.36 -25.85 -2.05
CA VAL A 83 0.57 -25.79 -3.29
C VAL A 83 -0.51 -26.88 -3.23
N PRO A 84 -1.79 -26.55 -3.49
CA PRO A 84 -2.84 -27.56 -3.54
C PRO A 84 -2.60 -28.53 -4.70
N VAL A 85 -3.16 -29.75 -4.60
CA VAL A 85 -3.02 -30.82 -5.62
C VAL A 85 -3.39 -30.34 -7.04
N ASN A 86 -4.33 -29.40 -7.15
CA ASN A 86 -4.71 -28.77 -8.40
C ASN A 86 -4.36 -27.26 -8.38
N PRO A 87 -3.14 -26.88 -8.81
CA PRO A 87 -2.75 -25.47 -8.88
C PRO A 87 -3.44 -24.74 -10.05
N LEU A 88 -3.76 -23.46 -9.86
CA LEU A 88 -4.16 -22.59 -10.95
C LEU A 88 -2.92 -22.27 -11.81
N VAL A 89 -2.94 -22.70 -13.06
CA VAL A 89 -1.89 -22.40 -14.04
C VAL A 89 -2.27 -21.14 -14.81
N LEU A 90 -1.40 -20.12 -14.79
CA LEU A 90 -1.59 -18.87 -15.52
C LEU A 90 -0.53 -18.76 -16.62
N GLU A 91 -0.98 -18.46 -17.84
CA GLU A 91 -0.08 -18.11 -18.95
C GLU A 91 0.34 -16.64 -18.80
N GLY A 92 1.65 -16.39 -18.83
CA GLY A 92 2.18 -15.03 -18.73
C GLY A 92 1.90 -14.24 -20.00
N LEU A 93 1.54 -12.96 -19.85
CA LEU A 93 1.19 -12.09 -20.98
C LEU A 93 2.34 -11.96 -22.01
N ASP A 94 3.56 -11.78 -21.50
CA ASP A 94 4.79 -11.66 -22.29
C ASP A 94 5.70 -12.90 -22.13
N GLY A 95 5.16 -14.03 -21.65
CA GLY A 95 5.90 -15.26 -21.38
C GLY A 95 6.27 -15.48 -19.90
N ILE A 96 7.29 -16.30 -19.65
CA ILE A 96 7.71 -16.71 -18.29
C ILE A 96 8.44 -15.55 -17.61
N GLY A 97 7.90 -15.09 -16.48
CA GLY A 97 8.50 -14.04 -15.66
C GLY A 97 9.60 -14.55 -14.72
N ASN A 98 10.45 -13.63 -14.26
CA ASN A 98 11.48 -13.90 -13.26
C ASN A 98 10.98 -13.49 -11.85
N TYR A 99 11.44 -14.19 -10.82
CA TYR A 99 11.15 -13.82 -9.43
C TYR A 99 11.95 -12.60 -8.99
N GLY A 100 11.32 -11.73 -8.20
CA GLY A 100 11.98 -10.63 -7.50
C GLY A 100 11.52 -9.24 -7.92
N GLY A 101 12.33 -8.25 -7.56
CA GLY A 101 12.03 -6.84 -7.76
C GLY A 101 11.13 -6.22 -6.68
N LEU A 102 11.01 -4.89 -6.73
CA LEU A 102 10.12 -4.11 -5.87
C LEU A 102 9.15 -3.33 -6.75
N TRP A 103 7.86 -3.67 -6.65
CA TRP A 103 6.84 -2.89 -7.33
C TRP A 103 6.48 -1.63 -6.53
N ARG A 104 6.86 -0.47 -7.07
CA ARG A 104 6.51 0.84 -6.51
C ARG A 104 5.15 1.28 -7.08
N ALA A 105 4.14 1.30 -6.23
CA ALA A 105 2.80 1.78 -6.58
C ALA A 105 2.54 3.18 -5.99
N GLY A 106 1.98 4.09 -6.79
CA GLY A 106 1.57 5.40 -6.33
C GLY A 106 0.29 5.36 -5.50
N ARG A 107 0.31 6.01 -4.32
CA ARG A 107 -0.85 6.16 -3.43
C ARG A 107 -0.95 7.61 -2.99
N ARG A 108 -2.12 8.25 -3.08
CA ARG A 108 -2.32 9.64 -2.61
C ARG A 108 -2.73 9.73 -1.13
N GLY A 109 -2.85 8.59 -0.45
CA GLY A 109 -3.18 8.51 0.97
C GLY A 109 -4.26 7.47 1.28
N GLN A 110 -4.97 7.67 2.39
CA GLN A 110 -6.00 6.73 2.87
C GLN A 110 -7.22 6.64 1.94
N ALA A 111 -7.55 7.72 1.22
CA ALA A 111 -8.65 7.71 0.26
C ALA A 111 -8.46 6.72 -0.91
N ASP A 112 -7.22 6.35 -1.24
CA ASP A 112 -6.90 5.41 -2.31
C ASP A 112 -6.78 3.95 -1.80
N HIS A 113 -7.37 3.58 -0.66
CA HIS A 113 -7.21 2.23 -0.10
C HIS A 113 -7.72 1.12 -1.03
N PHE A 114 -8.77 1.39 -1.82
CA PHE A 114 -9.31 0.43 -2.79
C PHE A 114 -8.37 0.15 -3.97
N ALA A 115 -7.39 1.01 -4.24
CA ALA A 115 -6.44 0.79 -5.34
C ALA A 115 -5.61 -0.48 -5.12
N LEU A 116 -5.19 -0.76 -3.88
CA LEU A 116 -4.51 -2.03 -3.56
C LEU A 116 -5.46 -3.23 -3.68
N ASN A 117 -6.73 -3.06 -3.33
CA ASN A 117 -7.71 -4.14 -3.46
C ASN A 117 -7.91 -4.56 -4.93
N GLN A 118 -7.82 -3.62 -5.88
CA GLN A 118 -7.88 -3.96 -7.30
C GLN A 118 -6.70 -4.85 -7.74
N VAL A 119 -5.51 -4.58 -7.18
CA VAL A 119 -4.31 -5.38 -7.44
C VAL A 119 -4.43 -6.79 -6.85
N ILE A 120 -4.83 -6.88 -5.58
CA ILE A 120 -4.81 -8.12 -4.81
C ILE A 120 -6.02 -9.02 -5.16
N ILE A 121 -7.23 -8.45 -5.23
CA ILE A 121 -8.47 -9.22 -5.35
C ILE A 121 -8.79 -9.51 -6.81
N ARG A 122 -8.65 -8.50 -7.67
CA ARG A 122 -9.04 -8.63 -9.07
C ARG A 122 -7.99 -9.33 -9.90
N GLY A 123 -6.76 -9.44 -9.38
CA GLY A 123 -5.61 -10.03 -10.05
C GLY A 123 -5.37 -9.31 -11.38
N ILE A 124 -4.34 -8.48 -11.48
CA ILE A 124 -3.97 -7.83 -12.76
C ILE A 124 -3.78 -8.86 -13.89
N LEU A 125 -3.54 -10.13 -13.53
CA LEU A 125 -3.33 -11.26 -14.41
C LEU A 125 -4.60 -12.10 -14.70
N SER A 126 -5.78 -11.77 -14.15
CA SER A 126 -7.02 -12.39 -14.62
C SER A 126 -7.38 -11.79 -15.98
N SER A 127 -6.99 -12.48 -17.04
CA SER A 127 -7.33 -12.12 -18.42
C SER A 127 -8.85 -11.93 -18.57
N PRO A 128 -9.32 -10.94 -19.34
CA PRO A 128 -10.74 -10.81 -19.66
C PRO A 128 -11.28 -11.98 -20.51
N ALA A 129 -10.39 -12.83 -21.06
CA ALA A 129 -10.76 -14.03 -21.81
C ALA A 129 -10.78 -15.25 -20.89
N GLY A 130 -11.77 -15.31 -20.00
CA GLY A 130 -11.89 -16.48 -19.12
C GLY A 130 -12.83 -16.29 -17.94
N SER A 131 -14.01 -15.69 -18.16
CA SER A 131 -15.14 -16.00 -17.27
C SER A 131 -15.38 -17.50 -17.39
N PRO A 132 -15.17 -18.32 -16.33
CA PRO A 132 -15.83 -19.61 -16.33
C PRO A 132 -17.32 -19.27 -16.45
N ALA A 133 -17.98 -19.88 -17.43
CA ALA A 133 -19.42 -19.84 -17.52
C ALA A 133 -19.95 -20.07 -16.10
N ARG A 134 -20.79 -19.13 -15.65
CA ARG A 134 -21.64 -19.27 -14.46
C ARG A 134 -22.24 -20.67 -14.54
N SER A 135 -21.67 -21.61 -13.78
CA SER A 135 -22.17 -22.97 -13.65
C SER A 135 -23.49 -22.83 -12.89
N THR A 136 -24.57 -22.67 -13.64
CA THR A 136 -25.91 -22.99 -13.17
C THR A 136 -25.94 -24.48 -12.87
N VAL A 137 -25.84 -24.79 -11.59
CA VAL A 137 -26.62 -25.83 -10.93
C VAL A 137 -27.40 -25.14 -9.82
#